data_AF-A0A3R6DG40-F1
#
_entry.id   AF-A0A3R6DG40-F1
#
_cell.length_a   1.000
_cell.length_b   1.000
_cell.length_c   1.000
_cell.angle_alpha   90.00
_cell.angle_beta   90.00
_cell.angle_gamma   90.00
#
_symmetry.space_group_name_H-M   'P 1'
#
loop_
_entity.id
_entity.type
_entity.pdbx_description
1 polymer ?
#
loop_
_entity_poly.entity_id
_entity_poly.type
_entity_poly.pdbx_seq_one_letter_code
_entity_poly.pdbx_strand_id
1 'polypeptide(L)'
;MKKRFVVCYSDNIPKEKEMHFIQFIKDNKLGWWHWISNMWLLVDSSGQMTASILRDKICKLYSENRVMVIELDGDRDTWAGFGPTQPKNMFDWIKQNWGKD
;
A
#
# COMPACT_ATOMS: atom_id res chain seq x y z
N MET A 1 3.92 11.56 12.56
CA MET A 1 2.65 11.90 11.87
C MET A 1 2.28 10.71 11.00
N LYS A 2 0.99 10.40 10.89
CA LYS A 2 0.50 9.31 10.04
C LYS A 2 0.92 9.54 8.58
N LYS A 3 1.37 8.49 7.90
CA LYS A 3 1.79 8.54 6.49
C LYS A 3 1.01 7.56 5.63
N ARG A 4 0.82 7.90 4.37
CA ARG A 4 0.00 7.15 3.40
C ARG A 4 0.81 6.93 2.14
N PHE A 5 0.83 5.70 1.61
CA PHE A 5 1.68 5.34 0.47
C PHE A 5 0.95 4.51 -0.57
N VAL A 6 0.98 4.97 -1.81
CA VAL A 6 0.59 4.16 -2.96
C VAL A 6 1.83 3.44 -3.45
N VAL A 7 1.77 2.11 -3.52
CA VAL A 7 2.85 1.27 -4.03
C VAL A 7 2.36 0.61 -5.30
N CYS A 8 3.12 0.76 -6.38
CA CYS A 8 2.87 0.12 -7.66
C CYS A 8 4.10 -0.70 -8.07
N TYR A 9 3.89 -1.88 -8.65
CA TYR A 9 4.97 -2.66 -9.24
C TYR A 9 4.55 -3.33 -10.56
N SER A 10 5.52 -3.84 -11.32
CA SER A 10 5.25 -4.55 -12.58
C SER A 10 4.56 -5.90 -12.35
N ASP A 11 3.82 -6.37 -13.35
CA ASP A 11 3.11 -7.66 -13.33
C ASP A 11 4.02 -8.86 -12.95
N ASN A 12 3.37 -9.98 -12.60
CA ASN A 12 3.98 -11.30 -12.36
C ASN A 12 4.86 -11.41 -11.11
N ILE A 13 4.50 -10.75 -10.01
CA ILE A 13 5.08 -11.08 -8.71
C ILE A 13 4.59 -12.47 -8.25
N PRO A 14 5.50 -13.43 -7.99
CA PRO A 14 5.11 -14.72 -7.42
C PRO A 14 4.47 -14.53 -6.04
N LYS A 15 3.41 -15.27 -5.75
CA LYS A 15 2.69 -15.23 -4.46
C LYS A 15 3.62 -15.35 -3.25
N GLU A 16 4.67 -16.17 -3.35
CA GLU A 16 5.67 -16.31 -2.28
C GLU A 16 6.37 -14.98 -1.96
N LYS A 17 6.77 -14.24 -2.98
CA LYS A 17 7.41 -12.94 -2.78
C LYS A 17 6.41 -11.89 -2.30
N GLU A 18 5.13 -12.02 -2.63
CA GLU A 18 4.05 -11.22 -2.05
C GLU A 18 3.86 -11.52 -0.55
N MET A 19 3.94 -12.79 -0.13
CA MET A 19 3.89 -13.16 1.29
C MET A 19 5.02 -12.52 2.10
N HIS A 20 6.23 -12.43 1.54
CA HIS A 20 7.34 -11.73 2.20
C HIS A 20 7.08 -10.24 2.39
N PHE A 21 6.39 -9.60 1.43
CA PHE A 21 6.00 -8.21 1.56
C PHE A 21 4.88 -8.03 2.61
N ILE A 22 3.89 -8.92 2.62
CA ILE A 22 2.86 -8.96 3.66
C ILE A 22 3.47 -9.14 5.05
N GLN A 23 4.48 -10.01 5.20
CA GLN A 23 5.16 -10.19 6.48
C GLN A 23 5.86 -8.91 6.91
N PHE A 24 6.57 -8.24 6.01
CA PHE A 24 7.18 -6.95 6.29
C PHE A 24 6.15 -5.88 6.73
N ILE A 25 5.01 -5.82 6.06
CA ILE A 25 3.89 -4.92 6.41
C ILE A 25 3.41 -5.22 7.85
N LYS A 26 3.22 -6.50 8.20
CA LYS A 26 2.81 -6.93 9.54
C LYS A 26 3.85 -6.60 10.62
N ASP A 27 5.12 -6.90 10.36
CA ASP A 27 6.22 -6.65 11.32
C ASP A 27 6.34 -5.16 11.65
N ASN A 28 6.06 -4.29 10.67
CA ASN A 28 6.06 -2.83 10.84
C ASN A 28 4.69 -2.26 11.23
N LYS A 29 3.69 -3.12 11.50
CA LYS A 29 2.34 -2.74 11.92
C LYS A 29 1.66 -1.73 10.99
N LEU A 30 1.94 -1.84 9.69
CA LEU A 30 1.32 -0.99 8.68
C LEU A 30 -0.12 -1.47 8.45
N GLY A 31 -1.04 -0.54 8.20
CA GLY A 31 -2.32 -0.86 7.60
C GLY A 31 -2.14 -1.08 6.09
N TRP A 32 -2.85 -2.03 5.48
CA TRP A 32 -2.77 -2.26 4.04
C TRP A 32 -4.11 -2.54 3.37
N TRP A 33 -4.15 -2.23 2.08
CA TRP A 33 -5.20 -2.62 1.16
C TRP A 33 -4.61 -3.03 -0.17
N HIS A 34 -5.07 -4.18 -0.68
CA HIS A 34 -4.60 -4.79 -1.93
C HIS A 34 -5.75 -5.50 -2.66
N TRP A 35 -6.64 -4.72 -3.26
CA TRP A 35 -7.76 -5.26 -4.06
C TRP A 35 -7.54 -5.11 -5.56
N ILE A 36 -6.67 -4.19 -5.97
CA ILE A 36 -6.27 -3.99 -7.36
C ILE A 36 -4.89 -4.62 -7.53
N SER A 37 -4.77 -5.49 -8.54
CA SER A 37 -3.50 -6.16 -8.84
C SER A 37 -2.35 -5.17 -9.00
N ASN A 38 -1.21 -5.52 -8.41
CA ASN A 38 0.02 -4.74 -8.39
C ASN A 38 -0.06 -3.34 -7.77
N MET A 39 -1.15 -3.02 -7.07
CA MET A 39 -1.31 -1.76 -6.35
C MET A 39 -1.58 -2.03 -4.87
N TRP A 40 -0.76 -1.45 -4.00
CA TRP A 40 -1.04 -1.43 -2.56
C TRP A 40 -1.27 -0.01 -2.09
N LEU A 41 -2.18 0.10 -1.13
CA LEU A 41 -2.31 1.26 -0.28
C LEU A 41 -1.77 0.87 1.09
N LEU A 42 -0.74 1.56 1.58
CA LEU A 42 -0.18 1.39 2.92
C LEU A 42 -0.40 2.62 3.81
N VAL A 43 -0.71 2.37 5.08
CA VAL A 43 -0.85 3.39 6.13
C VAL A 43 0.16 3.11 7.22
N ASP A 44 1.01 4.08 7.52
CA ASP A 44 1.95 4.05 8.64
C ASP A 44 1.51 5.05 9.72
N SER A 45 0.89 4.54 10.78
CA SER A 45 0.48 5.36 11.93
C SER A 45 1.66 5.85 12.77
N SER A 46 2.82 5.18 12.69
CA SER A 46 4.02 5.53 13.45
C SER A 46 4.86 6.64 12.80
N GLY A 47 4.66 6.85 11.50
CA GLY A 47 5.38 7.85 10.69
C GLY A 47 6.86 7.55 10.47
N GLN A 48 7.29 6.30 10.69
CA GLN A 48 8.68 5.85 10.56
C GLN A 48 9.03 5.46 9.12
N MET A 49 8.04 5.17 8.29
CA MET A 49 8.23 4.82 6.90
C MET A 49 8.44 6.06 6.04
N THR A 50 9.18 5.86 4.96
CA THR A 50 9.29 6.80 3.84
C THR A 50 9.07 6.03 2.54
N ALA A 51 8.75 6.76 1.47
CA ALA A 51 8.63 6.13 0.15
C ALA A 51 9.92 5.37 -0.25
N SER A 52 11.10 5.88 0.11
CA SER A 52 12.38 5.23 -0.16
C SER A 52 12.55 3.91 0.62
N ILE A 53 12.22 3.88 1.91
CA ILE A 53 12.30 2.66 2.72
C ILE A 53 11.43 1.55 2.13
N LEU A 54 10.19 1.90 1.77
CA LEU A 54 9.24 0.96 1.17
C LEU A 54 9.74 0.45 -0.19
N ARG A 55 10.15 1.37 -1.09
CA ARG A 55 10.71 1.02 -2.40
C ARG A 55 11.91 0.08 -2.24
N ASP A 56 12.86 0.41 -1.38
CA ASP A 56 14.10 -0.36 -1.23
C ASP A 56 13.81 -1.77 -0.67
N LYS A 57 12.81 -1.90 0.22
CA LYS A 57 12.35 -3.21 0.67
C LYS A 57 11.74 -4.02 -0.47
N ILE A 58 10.92 -3.39 -1.30
CA ILE A 58 10.27 -4.04 -2.45
C ILE A 58 11.31 -4.43 -3.50
N CYS A 59 12.26 -3.57 -3.84
CA CYS A 59 13.34 -3.87 -4.79
C CYS A 59 14.22 -5.04 -4.32
N LYS A 60 14.42 -5.21 -3.01
CA LYS A 60 15.11 -6.40 -2.47
C LYS A 60 14.33 -7.70 -2.67
N LEU A 61 13.00 -7.64 -2.72
CA LEU A 61 12.15 -8.81 -2.98
C LEU A 61 12.00 -9.05 -4.49
N TYR A 62 11.88 -7.98 -5.28
CA TYR A 62 11.53 -7.97 -6.69
C TYR A 62 12.63 -7.30 -7.54
N SER A 63 13.82 -7.88 -7.58
CA SER A 63 15.01 -7.31 -8.21
C SER A 63 14.88 -6.98 -9.71
N GLU A 64 13.88 -7.53 -10.40
CA GLU A 64 13.69 -7.40 -11.85
C GLU A 64 12.49 -6.51 -12.23
N ASN A 65 11.77 -5.95 -11.26
CA ASN A 65 10.51 -5.25 -11.51
C ASN A 65 10.65 -3.73 -11.39
N ARG A 66 9.87 -3.00 -12.20
CA ARG A 66 9.67 -1.56 -12.01
C ARG A 66 8.80 -1.38 -10.77
N VAL A 67 9.26 -0.56 -9.83
CA VAL A 67 8.59 -0.26 -8.57
C VAL A 67 8.48 1.25 -8.42
N MET A 68 7.31 1.73 -8.01
CA MET A 68 7.07 3.12 -7.67
C MET A 68 6.35 3.18 -6.32
N VAL A 69 6.81 4.07 -5.45
CA VAL A 69 6.15 4.39 -4.18
C VAL A 69 5.90 5.88 -4.13
N ILE A 70 4.65 6.26 -3.91
CA ILE A 70 4.21 7.64 -3.81
C ILE A 70 3.73 7.86 -2.38
N GLU A 71 4.39 8.76 -1.65
CA GLU A 71 3.90 9.26 -0.37
C GLU A 71 2.86 10.34 -0.65
N LEU A 72 1.66 10.19 -0.09
CA LEU A 72 0.62 11.21 -0.16
C LEU A 72 0.65 12.04 1.11
N ASP A 73 0.83 13.34 0.92
CA ASP A 73 0.76 14.33 1.98
C ASP A 73 -0.54 15.14 1.82
N GLY A 74 -1.26 15.36 2.92
CA GLY A 74 -2.51 16.12 2.94
C GLY A 74 -3.75 15.35 3.40
N ASP A 75 -4.66 16.11 4.01
CA ASP A 75 -5.79 15.57 4.77
C ASP A 75 -7.12 15.63 3.99
N ARG A 76 -7.14 16.12 2.74
CA ARG A 76 -8.40 16.26 1.98
C ARG A 76 -8.23 15.96 0.48
N ASP A 77 -9.18 15.18 -0.05
CA ASP A 77 -9.35 14.81 -1.47
C ASP A 77 -8.14 14.14 -2.16
N THR A 78 -7.42 13.29 -1.43
CA THR A 78 -6.22 12.60 -1.94
C THR A 78 -6.53 11.30 -2.69
N TRP A 79 -7.79 10.86 -2.72
CA TRP A 79 -8.19 9.65 -3.40
C TRP A 79 -9.66 9.69 -3.84
N ALA A 80 -9.95 9.03 -4.97
CA ALA A 80 -11.29 8.74 -5.44
C ALA A 80 -11.27 7.37 -6.11
N GLY A 81 -12.41 6.69 -6.16
CA GLY A 81 -12.50 5.36 -6.77
C GLY A 81 -13.93 4.97 -7.14
N PHE A 82 -14.02 3.98 -8.04
CA PHE A 82 -15.27 3.39 -8.51
C PHE A 82 -15.11 1.87 -8.57
N GLY A 83 -16.18 1.13 -8.23
CA GLY A 83 -16.11 -0.31 -8.21
C GLY A 83 -17.33 -0.95 -7.53
N PRO A 84 -17.41 -2.29 -7.55
CA PRO A 84 -18.51 -3.03 -6.95
C PRO A 84 -18.53 -2.85 -5.42
N THR A 85 -19.73 -2.66 -4.88
CA THR A 85 -19.97 -2.56 -3.42
C THR A 85 -20.51 -3.85 -2.82
N GLN A 86 -20.81 -4.86 -3.65
CA GLN A 86 -21.33 -6.16 -3.24
C GLN A 86 -20.62 -7.30 -3.99
N PRO A 87 -20.41 -8.47 -3.35
CA PRO A 87 -20.76 -8.80 -1.96
C PRO A 87 -19.81 -8.20 -0.91
N LYS A 88 -18.67 -7.63 -1.33
CA LYS A 88 -17.75 -6.92 -0.45
C LYS A 88 -17.37 -5.58 -1.05
N ASN A 89 -17.34 -4.55 -0.21
CA ASN A 89 -17.02 -3.20 -0.61
C ASN A 89 -15.52 -2.94 -0.43
N MET A 90 -14.81 -2.77 -1.54
CA MET A 90 -13.37 -2.48 -1.51
C MET A 90 -13.05 -1.13 -0.84
N PHE A 91 -13.99 -0.19 -0.78
CA PHE A 91 -13.74 1.15 -0.24
C PHE A 91 -13.85 1.27 1.28
N ASP A 92 -14.42 0.26 1.97
CA ASP A 92 -14.66 0.36 3.43
C ASP A 92 -13.36 0.52 4.21
N TRP A 93 -12.34 -0.27 3.87
CA TRP A 93 -11.03 -0.16 4.49
C TRP A 93 -10.39 1.21 4.24
N ILE A 94 -10.47 1.73 3.01
CA ILE A 94 -9.88 3.03 2.62
C ILE A 94 -10.55 4.16 3.41
N LYS A 95 -11.88 4.16 3.49
CA LYS A 95 -12.64 5.17 4.25
C LYS A 95 -12.31 5.16 5.75
N GLN A 96 -11.99 4.00 6.31
CA GLN A 96 -11.70 3.86 7.75
C GLN A 96 -10.24 4.12 8.11
N ASN A 97 -9.30 3.74 7.24
CA ASN A 97 -7.88 3.70 7.57
C ASN A 97 -7.06 4.75 6.81
N TRP A 98 -7.47 5.10 5.60
CA TRP A 98 -6.76 6.06 4.74
C TRP A 98 -7.28 7.48 4.90
N GLY A 99 -8.60 7.67 4.75
CA GLY A 99 -9.24 8.99 4.70
C GLY A 99 -9.53 9.64 6.06
N LYS A 100 -9.13 9.01 7.16
CA LYS A 100 -9.21 9.59 8.52
C LYS A 100 -7.82 9.99 8.97
N ASP A 101 -7.73 11.06 9.75
CA ASP A 101 -6.50 11.43 10.47
C ASP A 101 -6.34 10.57 11.73
#